data_AF-A0A970D4P9-F1
#
_entry.id   AF-A0A970D4P9-F1
#
_cell.length_a   1.000
_cell.length_b   1.000
_cell.length_c   1.000
_cell.angle_alpha   90.00
_cell.angle_beta   90.00
_cell.angle_gamma   90.00
#
_symmetry.space_group_name_H-M   'P 1'
#
loop_
_entity.id
_entity.type
_entity.pdbx_description
1 polymer ?
#
loop_
_entity_poly.entity_id
_entity_poly.type
_entity_poly.pdbx_seq_one_letter_code
_entity_poly.pdbx_strand_id
1 'polypeptide(L)'
;MLIKQKDLLLEISPPEENGMNPLLLRIMNEKMKEQAIRNVVILKNKKLVWEYHEDGFDKVNYIFSCTKSIIATLIGIAIDKGYIESVEQPISYYFKTLKLSGV
;
A
#
# COMPACT_ATOMS: atom_id res chain seq x y z
N MET A 1 -16.41 -1.28 -12.28
CA MET A 1 -16.88 -0.76 -10.98
C MET A 1 -16.09 0.51 -10.74
N LEU A 2 -16.68 1.67 -11.03
CA LEU A 2 -16.03 2.98 -10.91
C LEU A 2 -16.04 3.35 -9.42
N ILE A 3 -14.91 3.27 -8.75
CA ILE A 3 -14.75 3.89 -7.44
C ILE A 3 -14.92 5.39 -7.68
N LYS A 4 -16.02 5.96 -7.20
CA LYS A 4 -16.28 7.39 -7.34
C LYS A 4 -15.26 8.13 -6.48
N GLN A 5 -14.80 9.28 -7.01
CA GLN A 5 -13.87 10.26 -6.44
C GLN A 5 -14.08 10.64 -4.95
N LYS A 6 -15.21 10.25 -4.34
CA LYS A 6 -15.62 10.55 -2.97
C LYS A 6 -15.16 9.53 -1.92
N ASP A 7 -14.65 8.37 -2.35
CA ASP A 7 -14.20 7.29 -1.46
C ASP A 7 -12.66 7.24 -1.33
N LEU A 8 -11.94 8.16 -1.98
CA LEU A 8 -10.50 8.27 -1.82
C LEU A 8 -10.18 8.92 -0.48
N LEU A 9 -9.42 8.23 0.37
CA LEU A 9 -8.83 8.78 1.60
C LEU A 9 -7.73 9.83 1.31
N LEU A 10 -7.37 10.04 0.05
CA LEU A 10 -6.26 10.90 -0.39
C LEU A 10 -6.78 12.03 -1.28
N GLU A 11 -6.38 13.25 -0.95
CA GLU A 11 -6.59 14.41 -1.81
C GLU A 11 -5.80 14.24 -3.13
N ILE A 12 -6.43 14.53 -4.27
CA ILE A 12 -5.75 14.56 -5.57
C ILE A 12 -5.24 15.98 -5.80
N SER A 13 -4.00 16.12 -6.26
CA SER A 13 -3.45 17.42 -6.62
C SER A 13 -2.54 17.34 -7.84
N PRO A 14 -2.52 18.38 -8.69
CA PRO A 14 -1.68 18.39 -9.88
C PRO A 14 -0.20 18.13 -9.57
N PRO A 15 0.52 17.39 -10.43
CA PRO A 15 1.94 17.15 -10.22
C PRO A 15 2.78 18.43 -10.11
N GLU A 16 2.46 19.46 -10.89
CA GLU A 16 3.18 20.74 -10.94
C GLU A 16 3.12 21.48 -9.61
N GLU A 17 1.96 21.49 -8.96
CA GLU A 17 1.77 22.06 -7.61
C GLU A 17 2.57 21.30 -6.54
N ASN A 18 2.96 20.07 -6.85
CA ASN A 18 3.80 19.24 -6.00
C ASN A 18 5.26 19.20 -6.48
N GLY A 19 5.67 20.14 -7.34
CA GLY A 19 7.04 20.26 -7.82
C GLY A 19 7.50 19.07 -8.67
N MET A 20 6.59 18.45 -9.41
CA MET A 20 6.92 17.44 -10.41
C MET A 20 6.95 18.05 -11.81
N ASN A 21 7.88 17.59 -12.64
CA ASN A 21 8.00 18.06 -14.02
C ASN A 21 7.00 17.31 -14.93
N PRO A 22 6.04 18.00 -15.57
CA PRO A 22 5.04 17.35 -16.42
C PRO A 22 5.63 16.67 -17.65
N LEU A 23 6.75 17.17 -18.19
CA LEU A 23 7.44 16.51 -19.30
C LEU A 23 8.02 15.17 -18.87
N LEU A 24 8.57 15.08 -17.65
CA LEU A 24 9.09 13.81 -17.12
C LEU A 24 7.95 12.79 -16.93
N LEU A 25 6.78 13.23 -16.47
CA LEU A 25 5.61 12.35 -16.31
C LEU A 25 5.08 11.83 -17.66
N ARG A 26 5.12 12.64 -18.72
CA ARG A 26 4.82 12.17 -20.08
C ARG A 26 5.80 11.09 -20.53
N ILE A 27 7.09 11.29 -20.29
CA ILE A 27 8.12 10.28 -20.59
C ILE A 27 7.88 9.01 -19.77
N MET A 28 7.52 9.14 -18.49
CA MET A 28 7.20 8.00 -17.63
C MET A 28 6.03 7.20 -18.17
N ASN A 29 4.97 7.85 -18.68
CA ASN A 29 3.81 7.17 -19.25
C ASN A 29 4.19 6.22 -20.39
N GLU A 30 5.03 6.70 -21.33
CA GLU A 30 5.53 5.87 -22.44
C GLU A 30 6.44 4.75 -21.92
N LYS A 31 7.31 5.06 -20.94
CA LYS A 31 8.23 4.07 -20.35
C LYS A 31 7.52 2.95 -19.60
N MET A 32 6.44 3.22 -18.87
CA MET A 32 5.70 2.17 -18.17
C MET A 32 5.15 1.13 -19.15
N LYS A 33 4.62 1.60 -20.28
CA LYS A 33 4.12 0.74 -21.36
C LYS A 33 5.25 -0.09 -21.99
N GLU A 34 6.38 0.54 -22.33
CA GLU A 34 7.55 -0.16 -22.90
C GLU A 34 8.10 -1.25 -21.97
N GLN A 35 8.05 -1.05 -20.65
CA GLN A 35 8.59 -1.96 -19.66
C GLN A 35 7.57 -3.00 -19.15
N ALA A 36 6.37 -3.05 -19.74
CA ALA A 36 5.26 -3.89 -19.28
C ALA A 36 4.94 -3.72 -17.78
N ILE A 37 5.12 -2.51 -17.26
CA ILE A 37 4.68 -2.16 -15.91
C ILE A 37 3.17 -2.00 -15.94
N ARG A 38 2.47 -2.63 -14.99
CA ARG A 38 1.01 -2.65 -14.98
C ARG A 38 0.38 -1.46 -14.29
N ASN A 39 0.91 -1.08 -13.12
CA ASN A 39 0.34 -0.01 -12.31
C ASN A 39 1.46 0.73 -11.57
N VAL A 40 1.38 2.06 -11.53
CA VAL A 40 2.26 2.91 -10.73
C VAL A 40 1.41 4.00 -10.10
N VAL A 41 1.66 4.28 -8.83
CA VAL A 41 1.01 5.37 -8.11
C VAL A 41 2.10 6.21 -7.45
N ILE A 42 2.02 7.54 -7.59
CA ILE A 42 2.92 8.48 -6.95
C ILE A 42 2.12 9.29 -5.94
N LEU A 43 2.54 9.18 -4.68
CA LEU A 43 2.06 10.01 -3.59
C LEU A 43 3.16 11.01 -3.20
N LYS A 44 2.80 12.29 -3.09
CA LYS A 44 3.72 13.33 -2.62
C LYS A 44 2.95 14.29 -1.72
N ASN A 45 3.55 14.70 -0.60
CA ASN A 45 2.90 15.58 0.39
C ASN A 45 1.54 15.04 0.88
N LYS A 46 1.41 13.72 1.03
CA LYS A 46 0.15 13.01 1.38
C LYS A 46 -0.99 13.15 0.36
N LYS A 47 -0.68 13.61 -0.85
CA LYS A 47 -1.63 13.74 -1.95
C LYS A 47 -1.32 12.74 -3.05
N LEU A 48 -2.35 12.28 -3.74
CA LEU A 48 -2.20 11.56 -5.00
C LEU A 48 -1.88 12.57 -6.09
N VAL A 49 -0.71 12.42 -6.71
CA VAL A 49 -0.23 13.40 -7.70
C VAL A 49 -0.17 12.86 -9.11
N TRP A 50 0.02 11.55 -9.26
CA TRP A 50 0.05 10.91 -10.57
C TRP A 50 -0.18 9.41 -10.42
N GLU A 51 -0.85 8.82 -11.40
CA GLU A 51 -1.06 7.39 -11.50
C GLU A 51 -0.94 6.93 -12.95
N TYR A 52 -0.52 5.69 -13.12
CA TYR A 52 -0.50 4.98 -14.38
C TYR A 52 -1.15 3.61 -14.17
N HIS A 53 -2.05 3.26 -15.07
CA HIS A 53 -2.69 1.96 -15.14
C HIS A 53 -2.64 1.49 -16.59
N GLU A 54 -2.13 0.28 -16.83
CA GLU A 54 -2.03 -0.33 -18.16
C GLU A 54 -3.39 -0.35 -18.88
N ASP A 55 -4.47 -0.63 -18.14
CA ASP A 55 -5.84 -0.65 -18.67
C ASP A 55 -6.54 0.73 -18.65
N GLY A 56 -5.85 1.77 -18.18
CA GLY A 56 -6.40 3.12 -18.04
C GLY A 56 -7.36 3.33 -16.85
N PHE A 57 -7.52 2.33 -15.97
CA PHE A 57 -8.31 2.43 -14.74
C PHE A 57 -7.77 1.54 -13.63
N ASP A 58 -8.03 1.91 -12.38
CA ASP A 58 -7.67 1.11 -11.21
C ASP A 58 -8.47 -0.19 -11.13
N LYS A 59 -7.79 -1.29 -10.79
CA LYS A 59 -8.37 -2.63 -10.68
C LYS A 59 -7.68 -3.44 -9.60
N VAL A 60 -8.41 -4.39 -9.01
CA VAL A 60 -7.84 -5.34 -8.04
C VAL A 60 -6.79 -6.22 -8.73
N ASN A 61 -5.61 -6.32 -8.10
CA ASN A 61 -4.50 -7.14 -8.57
C ASN A 61 -3.89 -7.96 -7.41
N TYR A 62 -3.24 -9.07 -7.74
CA TYR A 62 -2.43 -9.81 -6.77
C TYR A 62 -1.16 -9.03 -6.45
N ILE A 63 -1.01 -8.62 -5.19
CA ILE A 63 0.17 -7.91 -4.68
C ILE A 63 1.17 -8.83 -3.96
N PHE A 64 0.88 -10.14 -3.92
CA PHE A 64 1.73 -11.18 -3.34
C PHE A 64 2.25 -10.82 -1.94
N SER A 65 3.57 -10.79 -1.76
CA SER A 65 4.22 -10.54 -0.48
C SER A 65 4.04 -9.11 0.04
N CYS A 66 3.57 -8.16 -0.77
CA CYS A 66 3.21 -6.82 -0.27
C CYS A 66 2.11 -6.91 0.81
N THR A 67 1.26 -7.95 0.81
CA THR A 67 0.28 -8.17 1.88
C THR A 67 0.92 -8.26 3.27
N LYS A 68 2.18 -8.67 3.38
CA LYS A 68 2.88 -8.77 4.68
C LYS A 68 3.06 -7.42 5.36
N SER A 69 3.23 -6.33 4.60
CA SER A 69 3.33 -5.00 5.20
C SER A 69 2.00 -4.57 5.83
N ILE A 70 0.88 -4.86 5.17
CA ILE A 70 -0.47 -4.60 5.70
C ILE A 70 -0.68 -5.38 7.00
N ILE A 71 -0.33 -6.69 7.01
CA ILE A 71 -0.44 -7.52 8.22
C ILE A 71 0.47 -6.97 9.34
N ALA A 72 1.71 -6.61 9.04
CA ALA A 72 2.63 -6.02 10.01
C ALA A 72 2.09 -4.70 10.60
N THR A 73 1.49 -3.84 9.76
CA THR A 73 0.81 -2.61 10.22
C THR A 73 -0.36 -2.93 11.14
N LEU A 74 -1.18 -3.92 10.82
CA LEU A 74 -2.29 -4.34 11.67
C LEU A 74 -1.80 -4.88 13.03
N ILE A 75 -0.70 -5.63 13.06
CA ILE A 75 -0.06 -6.07 14.31
C ILE A 75 0.43 -4.87 15.12
N GLY A 76 1.08 -3.89 14.48
CA GLY A 76 1.50 -2.66 15.14
C GLY A 76 0.32 -1.89 15.77
N ILE A 77 -0.81 -1.78 15.05
CA ILE A 77 -2.05 -1.18 15.58
C ILE A 77 -2.61 -2.00 16.74
N ALA A 78 -2.53 -3.33 16.69
CA ALA A 78 -2.99 -4.19 17.79
C ALA A 78 -2.15 -4.02 19.05
N ILE A 79 -0.83 -3.79 18.91
CA ILE A 79 0.06 -3.44 20.01
C ILE A 79 -0.30 -2.07 20.59
N ASP A 80 -0.45 -1.05 19.73
CA ASP A 80 -0.82 0.31 20.15
C ASP A 80 -2.15 0.36 20.92
N LYS A 81 -3.10 -0.51 20.56
CA LYS A 81 -4.39 -0.65 21.25
C LYS A 81 -4.36 -1.56 22.48
N GLY A 82 -3.23 -2.18 22.81
CA GLY A 82 -3.09 -3.11 23.95
C GLY A 82 -3.74 -4.48 23.75
N TYR A 83 -4.10 -4.87 22.52
CA TYR A 83 -4.55 -6.24 22.22
C TYR A 83 -3.40 -7.25 22.20
N ILE A 84 -2.21 -6.78 21.81
CA ILE A 84 -0.93 -7.48 21.94
C ILE A 84 -0.07 -6.64 22.88
N GLU A 85 0.56 -7.26 23.86
CA GLU A 85 1.33 -6.54 24.88
C GLU A 85 2.57 -5.88 24.28
N SER A 86 3.36 -6.65 23.52
CA SER A 86 4.54 -6.16 22.79
C SER A 86 5.00 -7.19 21.74
N VAL A 87 6.05 -6.88 20.98
CA VAL A 87 6.63 -7.82 20.00
C VAL A 87 7.39 -8.98 20.66
N GLU A 88 7.73 -8.84 21.94
CA GLU A 88 8.39 -9.83 22.79
C GLU A 88 7.39 -10.80 23.43
N GLN A 89 6.09 -10.53 23.32
CA GLN A 89 5.05 -11.40 23.87
C GLN A 89 5.15 -12.81 23.25
N PRO A 90 5.32 -13.87 24.07
CA PRO A 90 5.43 -15.21 23.54
C PRO A 90 4.17 -15.64 22.79
N ILE A 91 4.33 -16.18 21.58
CA ILE A 91 3.23 -16.66 20.75
C ILE A 91 2.37 -17.75 21.43
N SER A 92 2.97 -18.45 22.40
CA SER A 92 2.31 -19.47 23.23
C SER A 92 1.22 -18.90 24.16
N TYR A 93 1.16 -17.58 24.34
CA TYR A 93 0.04 -16.91 25.00
C TYR A 93 -1.27 -17.10 24.21
N TYR A 94 -1.19 -16.99 22.88
CA TYR A 94 -2.33 -17.14 21.97
C TYR A 94 -2.56 -18.60 21.59
N PHE A 95 -1.48 -19.35 21.33
CA PHE A 95 -1.52 -20.75 20.91
C PHE A 95 -1.04 -21.66 22.03
N LYS A 96 -1.94 -21.97 22.97
CA LYS A 96 -1.63 -22.78 24.17
C LYS A 96 -1.05 -24.17 23.86
N THR A 97 -1.33 -24.73 22.68
CA THR A 97 -0.78 -26.01 22.22
C THR A 97 0.74 -26.02 22.15
N LEU A 98 1.37 -24.86 21.91
CA LEU A 98 2.83 -24.72 21.86
C LEU A 98 3.50 -24.82 23.24
N LYS A 99 2.73 -24.73 24.34
CA LYS A 99 3.25 -24.98 25.70
C LYS A 99 3.34 -26.46 26.04
N LEU A 100 2.61 -27.31 25.31
CA LEU A 100 2.47 -28.74 25.60
C LEU A 100 3.49 -29.60 24.86
N SER A 101 4.13 -29.07 23.82
CA SER A 101 5.28 -29.68 23.16
C SER A 101 6.56 -29.35 23.94
N GLY A 102 6.70 -29.94 25.13
CA GLY A 102 7.90 -29.81 25.96
C GLY A 102 9.12 -30.41 25.28
N VAL A 103 9.92 -29.53 24.67
CA VAL A 103 11.37 -29.50 24.86
C VAL A 103 11.65 -28.46 25.94
#